data_AF-A0A358U2D2-F1
#
_entry.id   AF-A0A358U2D2-F1
#
_cell.length_a   1.000
_cell.length_b   1.000
_cell.length_c   1.000
_cell.angle_alpha   90.00
_cell.angle_beta   90.00
_cell.angle_gamma   90.00
#
_symmetry.space_group_name_H-M   'P 1'
#
loop_
_entity.id
_entity.type
_entity.pdbx_description
1 polymer ?
#
loop_
_entity_poly.entity_id
_entity_poly.type
_entity_poly.pdbx_seq_one_letter_code
_entity_poly.pdbx_strand_id
1 'polypeptide(L)'
;SNDEFVITIMKQEEQGEGSVKEKAVRKISKGRVTELVYVFADFEDLISAVRRLPDFSQLRSSLYEFEKEYYLVLNRLGTGKKRLLAEAILDEYGEIVATTGVFLSEHGKTIISVKAVQTLNASFNKPSYG
;
A
#
# COMPACT_ATOMS: atom_id res chain seq x y z
N SER A 1 17.70 -4.34 74.42
CA SER A 1 17.03 -5.00 73.30
C SER A 1 15.92 -4.14 72.75
N ASN A 2 16.01 -3.75 71.49
CA ASN A 2 14.93 -3.96 70.53
C ASN A 2 15.56 -3.90 69.14
N ASP A 3 15.51 -5.06 68.51
CA ASP A 3 16.03 -5.41 67.19
C ASP A 3 15.25 -4.65 66.12
N GLU A 4 15.98 -4.09 65.16
CA GLU A 4 15.43 -3.42 63.98
C GLU A 4 14.90 -4.49 63.00
N PHE A 5 13.58 -4.57 62.84
CA PHE A 5 12.98 -5.41 61.80
C PHE A 5 12.61 -4.56 60.59
N VAL A 6 13.44 -4.64 59.55
CA VAL A 6 13.13 -4.12 58.22
C VAL A 6 12.27 -5.16 57.48
N ILE A 7 10.98 -4.87 57.29
CA ILE A 7 10.09 -5.70 56.48
C ILE A 7 10.10 -5.17 55.04
N THR A 8 10.65 -5.96 54.12
CA THR A 8 10.54 -5.71 52.67
C THR A 8 9.21 -6.28 52.18
N ILE A 9 8.29 -5.42 51.74
CA ILE A 9 7.03 -5.85 51.11
C ILE A 9 7.23 -5.88 49.60
N MET A 10 7.29 -7.08 49.03
CA MET A 10 7.13 -7.30 47.59
C MET A 10 5.64 -7.24 47.27
N LYS A 11 5.22 -6.31 46.40
CA LYS A 11 3.85 -6.26 45.89
C LYS A 11 3.82 -6.81 44.46
N GLN A 12 3.35 -8.05 44.34
CA GLN A 12 2.97 -8.66 43.07
C GLN A 12 1.43 -8.73 43.06
N GLU A 13 0.81 -8.04 42.11
CA GLU A 13 -0.60 -8.23 41.76
C GLU A 13 -0.68 -8.55 40.26
N GLU A 14 -1.29 -9.68 39.95
CA GLU A 14 -1.55 -10.20 38.61
C GLU A 14 -2.84 -9.63 37.99
N GLN A 15 -2.88 -9.71 36.65
CA GLN A 15 -4.01 -9.62 35.73
C GLN A 15 -4.53 -8.23 35.30
N GLY A 16 -4.22 -7.93 34.03
CA GLY A 16 -4.96 -7.00 33.17
C GLY A 16 -4.63 -7.30 31.70
N GLU A 17 -5.61 -7.81 30.97
CA GLU A 17 -5.54 -8.15 29.55
C GLU A 17 -5.28 -6.93 28.65
N GLY A 18 -4.64 -7.17 27.50
CA GLY A 18 -4.84 -6.36 26.29
C GLY A 18 -3.97 -5.11 26.12
N SER A 19 -2.92 -5.22 25.29
CA SER A 19 -2.81 -4.34 24.12
C SER A 19 -1.81 -4.92 23.12
N VAL A 20 -2.29 -5.15 21.91
CA VAL A 20 -1.55 -5.65 20.76
C VAL A 20 -0.34 -4.75 20.53
N LYS A 21 0.86 -5.33 20.51
CA LYS A 21 2.09 -4.65 20.11
C LYS A 21 1.89 -4.06 18.72
N GLU A 22 1.66 -2.75 18.66
CA GLU A 22 1.77 -1.95 17.45
C GLU A 22 3.19 -2.18 16.89
N LYS A 23 3.26 -2.95 15.80
CA LYS A 23 4.52 -3.22 15.11
C LYS A 23 5.06 -1.89 14.62
N ALA A 24 6.10 -1.39 15.30
CA ALA A 24 6.85 -0.22 14.89
C ALA A 24 7.24 -0.33 13.41
N VAL A 25 6.57 0.46 12.57
CA VAL A 25 6.86 0.58 11.14
C VAL A 25 8.30 1.06 11.02
N ARG A 26 9.17 0.20 10.52
CA ARG A 26 10.60 0.49 10.31
C ARG A 26 10.71 1.68 9.34
N LYS A 27 11.25 2.80 9.82
CA LYS A 27 11.62 3.95 8.98
C LYS A 27 12.80 3.56 8.09
N ILE A 28 12.53 3.21 6.83
CA ILE A 28 13.57 2.98 5.82
C ILE A 28 14.07 4.35 5.34
N SER A 29 15.37 4.60 5.46
CA SER A 29 16.00 5.86 5.05
C SER A 29 16.67 5.74 3.67
N LYS A 30 16.07 6.45 2.70
CA LYS A 30 16.64 7.09 1.50
C LYS A 30 17.44 6.26 0.48
N GLY A 31 16.70 5.70 -0.48
CA GLY A 31 16.95 5.88 -1.91
C GLY A 31 15.63 6.26 -2.56
N ARG A 32 15.55 7.34 -3.37
CA ARG A 32 14.30 7.81 -3.99
C ARG A 32 13.81 6.84 -5.06
N VAL A 33 13.24 5.73 -4.64
CA VAL A 33 12.33 4.94 -5.47
C VAL A 33 10.98 5.12 -4.80
N THR A 34 10.21 6.11 -5.28
CA THR A 34 8.81 6.30 -4.88
C THR A 34 7.95 5.30 -5.65
N GLU A 35 8.30 4.02 -5.53
CA GLU A 35 7.46 2.93 -5.99
C GLU A 35 6.37 2.75 -4.94
N LEU A 36 5.13 2.82 -5.39
CA LEU A 36 3.96 2.49 -4.61
C LEU A 36 3.36 1.24 -5.21
N VAL A 37 3.00 0.28 -4.36
CA VAL A 37 2.32 -0.93 -4.79
C VAL A 37 1.01 -1.00 -4.05
N TYR A 38 -0.07 -1.07 -4.83
CA TYR A 38 -1.43 -1.22 -4.33
C TYR A 38 -1.95 -2.60 -4.71
N VAL A 39 -2.62 -3.26 -3.78
CA VAL A 39 -3.33 -4.51 -4.00
C VAL A 39 -4.84 -4.24 -4.04
N PHE A 40 -5.53 -4.93 -4.94
CA PHE A 40 -6.97 -4.89 -5.12
C PHE A 40 -7.51 -6.31 -5.07
N ALA A 41 -8.57 -6.52 -4.30
CA ALA A 41 -9.19 -7.83 -4.12
C ALA A 41 -9.82 -8.36 -5.42
N ASP A 42 -10.34 -7.46 -6.25
CA ASP A 42 -10.87 -7.79 -7.56
C ASP A 42 -10.49 -6.78 -8.66
N PHE A 43 -10.82 -7.12 -9.90
CA PHE A 43 -10.47 -6.34 -11.06
C PHE A 43 -11.35 -5.09 -11.24
N GLU A 44 -12.60 -5.11 -10.75
CA GLU A 44 -13.52 -3.98 -10.89
C GLU A 44 -13.10 -2.80 -9.99
N ASP A 45 -12.62 -3.10 -8.78
CA ASP A 45 -12.03 -2.10 -7.88
C ASP A 45 -10.80 -1.44 -8.50
N LEU A 46 -9.92 -2.23 -9.12
CA LEU A 46 -8.77 -1.73 -9.86
C LEU A 46 -9.18 -0.78 -11.00
N ILE A 47 -10.15 -1.18 -11.83
CA ILE A 47 -10.64 -0.35 -12.93
C ILE A 47 -11.25 0.94 -12.39
N SER A 48 -12.04 0.86 -11.33
CA SER A 48 -12.69 2.01 -10.70
C SER A 48 -11.68 3.02 -10.16
N ALA A 49 -10.61 2.55 -9.52
CA ALA A 49 -9.51 3.39 -9.07
C ALA A 49 -8.81 4.06 -10.25
N VAL A 50 -8.42 3.29 -11.26
CA VAL A 50 -7.65 3.77 -12.42
C VAL A 50 -8.40 4.83 -13.24
N ARG A 51 -9.73 4.71 -13.34
CA ARG A 51 -10.58 5.71 -14.03
C ARG A 51 -10.63 7.05 -13.32
N ARG A 52 -10.49 7.06 -12.00
CA ARG A 52 -10.53 8.27 -11.16
C ARG A 52 -9.15 8.92 -11.01
N LEU A 53 -8.07 8.19 -11.28
CA LEU A 53 -6.72 8.71 -11.17
C LEU A 53 -6.52 9.96 -12.06
N PRO A 54 -5.90 11.02 -11.55
CA PRO A 54 -5.57 12.18 -12.36
C PRO A 54 -4.48 11.83 -13.38
N ASP A 55 -4.44 12.59 -14.48
CA ASP A 55 -3.41 12.37 -15.50
C ASP A 55 -2.01 12.81 -15.03
N PHE A 56 -1.06 11.90 -15.25
CA PHE A 56 0.36 12.06 -14.94
C PHE A 56 1.20 11.77 -16.19
N SER A 57 1.87 12.80 -16.72
CA SER A 57 2.67 12.70 -17.94
C SER A 57 3.87 11.74 -17.84
N GLN A 58 4.41 11.55 -16.63
CA GLN A 58 5.60 10.73 -16.40
C GLN A 58 5.32 9.42 -15.65
N LEU A 59 4.05 9.12 -15.37
CA LEU A 59 3.65 7.93 -14.62
C LEU A 59 4.07 6.67 -15.36
N ARG A 60 4.83 5.84 -14.66
CA ARG A 60 5.13 4.47 -15.07
C ARG A 60 4.29 3.54 -14.21
N SER A 61 3.62 2.59 -14.86
CA SER A 61 2.74 1.65 -14.17
C SER A 61 2.80 0.27 -14.79
N SER A 62 2.65 -0.74 -13.95
CA SER A 62 2.63 -2.16 -14.30
C SER A 62 1.56 -2.86 -13.47
N LEU A 63 0.93 -3.89 -14.03
CA LEU A 63 -0.13 -4.66 -13.40
C LEU A 63 0.24 -6.14 -13.37
N TYR A 64 0.11 -6.75 -12.20
CA TYR A 64 0.38 -8.16 -11.94
C TYR A 64 -0.81 -8.81 -11.24
N GLU A 65 -0.89 -10.13 -11.35
CA GLU A 65 -1.78 -10.98 -10.57
C GLU A 65 -0.93 -11.90 -9.70
N PHE A 66 -1.19 -11.93 -8.40
CA PHE A 66 -0.52 -12.81 -7.46
C PHE A 66 -1.52 -13.24 -6.38
N GLU A 67 -1.54 -14.52 -6.03
CA GLU A 67 -2.48 -15.08 -5.03
C GLU A 67 -3.97 -14.73 -5.26
N LYS A 68 -4.37 -14.57 -6.54
CA LYS A 68 -5.73 -14.17 -6.99
C LYS A 68 -6.12 -12.72 -6.68
N GLU A 69 -5.15 -11.89 -6.33
CA GLU A 69 -5.32 -10.45 -6.16
C GLU A 69 -4.55 -9.68 -7.24
N TYR A 70 -4.95 -8.43 -7.48
CA TYR A 70 -4.38 -7.58 -8.51
C TYR A 70 -3.45 -6.54 -7.90
N TYR A 71 -2.21 -6.51 -8.39
CA TYR A 71 -1.17 -5.62 -7.88
C TYR A 71 -0.82 -4.56 -8.91
N LEU A 72 -1.13 -3.29 -8.59
CA LEU A 72 -0.77 -2.13 -9.39
C LEU A 72 0.50 -1.49 -8.85
N VAL A 73 1.57 -1.58 -9.63
CA VAL A 73 2.84 -0.92 -9.33
C VAL A 73 2.86 0.45 -9.99
N LEU A 74 3.11 1.50 -9.20
CA LEU A 74 3.08 2.89 -9.63
C LEU A 74 4.42 3.56 -9.31
N ASN A 75 5.01 4.16 -10.34
CA ASN A 75 6.30 4.83 -10.26
C ASN A 75 6.19 6.22 -10.88
N ARG A 76 6.92 7.20 -10.31
CA ARG A 76 6.88 8.61 -10.76
C ARG A 76 5.49 9.24 -10.70
N LEU A 77 4.69 8.88 -9.71
CA LEU A 77 3.62 9.75 -9.22
C LEU A 77 4.30 11.06 -8.82
N GLY A 78 3.84 12.18 -9.39
CA GLY A 78 4.46 13.50 -9.20
C GLY A 78 4.43 13.97 -7.74
N THR A 79 4.49 15.27 -7.51
CA THR A 79 4.46 15.81 -6.13
C THR A 79 3.26 16.72 -5.90
N GLY A 80 2.94 16.99 -4.63
CA GLY A 80 1.90 17.93 -4.23
C GLY A 80 0.48 17.36 -4.34
N LYS A 81 -0.50 18.24 -4.57
CA LYS A 81 -1.94 17.92 -4.50
C LYS A 81 -2.37 16.77 -5.39
N LYS A 82 -1.85 16.67 -6.63
CA LYS A 82 -2.20 15.58 -7.55
C LYS A 82 -1.81 14.21 -7.01
N ARG A 83 -0.64 14.12 -6.36
CA ARG A 83 -0.18 12.87 -5.74
C ARG A 83 -1.03 12.49 -4.55
N LEU A 84 -1.30 13.44 -3.65
CA LEU A 84 -2.18 13.21 -2.49
C LEU A 84 -3.57 12.75 -2.93
N LEU A 85 -4.12 13.33 -3.99
CA LEU A 85 -5.39 12.91 -4.57
C LEU A 85 -5.32 11.49 -5.14
N ALA A 86 -4.24 11.14 -5.84
CA ALA A 86 -4.08 9.79 -6.37
C ALA A 86 -3.94 8.75 -5.25
N GLU A 87 -3.14 9.02 -4.21
CA GLU A 87 -3.04 8.16 -3.03
C GLU A 87 -4.40 7.98 -2.36
N ALA A 88 -5.14 9.07 -2.11
CA ALA A 88 -6.48 9.00 -1.52
C ALA A 88 -7.49 8.20 -2.36
N ILE A 89 -7.41 8.29 -3.70
CA ILE A 89 -8.26 7.47 -4.59
C ILE A 89 -7.86 6.00 -4.48
N LEU A 90 -6.57 5.69 -4.53
CA LEU A 90 -6.11 4.31 -4.47
C LEU A 90 -6.47 3.65 -3.13
N ASP A 91 -6.35 4.39 -2.03
CA ASP A 91 -6.72 3.96 -0.68
C ASP A 91 -8.24 3.71 -0.53
N GLU A 92 -9.09 4.20 -1.44
CA GLU A 92 -10.55 3.95 -1.42
C GLU A 92 -10.91 2.58 -1.98
N TYR A 93 -10.09 2.04 -2.88
CA TYR A 93 -10.37 0.83 -3.66
C TYR A 93 -9.39 -0.32 -3.37
N GLY A 94 -8.27 -0.03 -2.74
CA GLY A 94 -7.22 -1.01 -2.48
C GLY A 94 -6.33 -0.60 -1.33
N GLU A 95 -5.35 -1.44 -1.05
CA GLU A 95 -4.45 -1.25 0.08
C GLU A 95 -3.01 -1.10 -0.38
N ILE A 96 -2.27 -0.18 0.25
CA ILE A 96 -0.84 -0.07 0.03
C ILE A 96 -0.11 -1.24 0.69
N VAL A 97 0.75 -1.91 -0.06
CA VAL A 97 1.49 -3.09 0.42
C VAL A 97 3.00 -2.89 0.33
N ALA A 98 3.72 -3.47 1.29
CA ALA A 98 5.18 -3.43 1.36
C ALA A 98 5.82 -4.52 0.49
N THR A 99 5.45 -4.58 -0.79
CA THR A 99 6.08 -5.44 -1.81
C THR A 99 6.75 -4.59 -2.90
N THR A 100 7.38 -5.23 -3.88
CA THR A 100 8.08 -4.55 -4.98
C THR A 100 7.63 -5.06 -6.33
N GLY A 101 7.75 -4.21 -7.36
CA GLY A 101 7.51 -4.63 -8.74
C GLY A 101 8.44 -5.76 -9.19
N VAL A 102 9.67 -5.81 -8.66
CA VAL A 102 10.63 -6.90 -8.95
C VAL A 102 10.09 -8.24 -8.46
N PHE A 103 9.68 -8.33 -7.19
CA PHE A 103 9.09 -9.54 -6.61
C PHE A 103 7.88 -10.03 -7.43
N LEU A 104 6.97 -9.11 -7.77
CA LEU A 104 5.78 -9.43 -8.56
C LEU A 104 6.11 -9.87 -9.99
N SER A 105 7.18 -9.35 -10.60
CA SER A 105 7.62 -9.78 -11.93
C SER A 105 8.24 -11.17 -11.94
N GLU A 106 8.83 -11.60 -10.82
CA GLU A 106 9.47 -12.92 -10.69
C GLU A 106 8.49 -14.00 -10.24
N HIS A 107 7.58 -13.67 -9.31
CA HIS A 107 6.70 -14.65 -8.65
C HIS A 107 5.22 -14.51 -9.04
N GLY A 108 4.82 -13.36 -9.55
CA GLY A 108 3.47 -13.08 -10.02
C GLY A 108 3.30 -13.31 -11.52
N LYS A 109 2.06 -13.27 -11.97
CA LYS A 109 1.70 -13.28 -13.38
C LYS A 109 1.63 -11.84 -13.87
N THR A 110 2.46 -11.49 -14.84
CA THR A 110 2.39 -10.16 -15.47
C THR A 110 1.16 -10.06 -16.36
N ILE A 111 0.26 -9.09 -16.08
CA ILE A 111 -0.89 -8.79 -16.95
C ILE A 111 -0.52 -7.67 -17.92
N ILE A 112 0.02 -6.56 -17.39
CA ILE A 112 0.47 -5.42 -18.20
C ILE A 112 1.83 -4.96 -17.68
N SER A 113 2.88 -5.18 -18.46
CA SER A 113 4.26 -4.87 -18.03
C SER A 113 4.56 -3.37 -17.98
N VAL A 114 3.94 -2.57 -18.83
CA VAL A 114 4.18 -1.13 -18.93
C VAL A 114 2.91 -0.36 -19.27
N LYS A 115 2.82 0.87 -18.74
CA LYS A 115 1.70 1.79 -18.96
C LYS A 115 0.33 1.18 -18.59
N ALA A 116 0.28 0.37 -17.53
CA ALA A 116 -0.95 -0.30 -17.09
C ALA A 116 -2.13 0.67 -16.93
N VAL A 117 -1.95 1.76 -16.18
CA VAL A 117 -2.97 2.79 -15.96
C VAL A 117 -3.50 3.35 -17.29
N GLN A 118 -2.61 3.68 -18.23
CA GLN A 118 -3.01 4.23 -19.53
C GLN A 118 -3.71 3.19 -20.40
N THR A 119 -3.24 1.95 -20.43
CA THR A 119 -3.85 0.84 -21.17
C THR A 119 -5.26 0.53 -20.66
N LEU A 120 -5.43 0.48 -19.34
CA LEU A 120 -6.73 0.25 -18.71
C LEU A 120 -7.68 1.43 -18.99
N ASN A 121 -7.25 2.68 -18.82
CA ASN A 121 -8.07 3.83 -19.16
C ASN A 121 -8.46 3.87 -20.65
N ALA A 122 -7.55 3.56 -21.57
CA ALA A 122 -7.87 3.51 -22.99
C ALA A 122 -8.87 2.39 -23.36
N SER A 123 -8.83 1.26 -22.64
CA SER A 123 -9.67 0.10 -22.93
C SER A 123 -11.07 0.21 -22.31
N PHE A 124 -11.17 0.78 -21.10
CA PHE A 124 -12.40 0.80 -20.31
C PHE A 124 -13.04 2.20 -20.19
N ASN A 125 -12.31 3.26 -20.51
CA ASN A 125 -12.80 4.62 -20.56
C ASN A 125 -12.97 5.04 -22.03
N LYS A 126 -13.84 4.34 -22.77
CA LYS A 126 -14.26 4.81 -24.09
C LYS A 126 -14.92 6.18 -23.92
N PRO A 127 -14.46 7.24 -24.61
CA PRO A 127 -15.29 8.41 -24.76
C PRO A 127 -16.54 7.97 -25.52
N SER A 128 -17.72 8.15 -24.93
CA SER A 128 -18.94 8.21 -25.74
C SER A 128 -18.72 9.35 -26.73
N TYR A 129 -18.40 9.03 -27.97
CA TYR A 129 -18.64 9.96 -29.06
C TYR A 129 -20.15 10.16 -29.10
N GLY A 130 -20.59 11.28 -28.52
CA GLY A 130 -21.93 11.83 -28.72
C GLY A 130 -22.06 12.42 -30.11
#